data_AF-A0A9W6GMI5-F1
#
_entry.id   AF-A0A9W6GMI5-F1
#
_cell.length_a   1.000
_cell.length_b   1.000
_cell.length_c   1.000
_cell.angle_alpha   90.00
_cell.angle_beta   90.00
_cell.angle_gamma   90.00
#
_symmetry.space_group_name_H-M   'P 1'
#
loop_
_entity.id
_entity.type
_entity.pdbx_description
1 polymer ?
#
loop_
_entity_poly.entity_id
_entity_poly.type
_entity_poly.pdbx_seq_one_letter_code
_entity_poly.pdbx_strand_id
1 'polypeptide(L)'
;MGKYQESKKKVREYISAMGGATAETVLDVMKDHVSDNYNWKGVYPFREITKVEEVAEKFWKPVLTSFTRLQRREDIFIAGTNDVTGEGQWVMSMGHFMGLFDREFLGIRPTGKMTNIRYAEFNKVEDGKITETGLFLDLLGVMDQAGVYPLPQSTGQYFVYPGPRNHNGILLEDAPEHEGVDTVALVNKMVADLTALNESGAMGCPPEVLEKTWSKDMIWYGPCGIGASYTIPRYQMQHQLPFRNNLDGKKFNGHVARFAEGNFACFFGWPNLTNTPIGGFLGMPGGGIAADMQVVDVYFREGDKLSENWVLIDIPFWLKQQGLDIFERTEQIMNPKF
;
A
#
# COMPACT_ATOMS: atom_id res chain seq x y z
N MET A 1 -9.52 9.90 26.14
CA MET A 1 -8.22 9.28 25.79
C MET A 1 -8.53 8.14 24.85
N GLY A 2 -7.70 7.89 23.84
CA GLY A 2 -7.92 6.75 22.95
C GLY A 2 -7.77 5.42 23.70
N LYS A 3 -7.93 4.33 22.95
CA LYS A 3 -7.96 2.95 23.46
C LYS A 3 -7.00 2.04 22.72
N TYR A 4 -5.94 2.58 22.11
CA TYR A 4 -5.08 1.86 21.17
C TYR A 4 -3.65 1.62 21.67
N GLN A 5 -3.26 2.17 22.82
CA GLN A 5 -1.90 2.07 23.36
C GLN A 5 -1.35 0.65 23.42
N GLU A 6 -2.12 -0.32 23.92
CA GLU A 6 -1.64 -1.70 24.04
C GLU A 6 -1.38 -2.32 22.66
N SER A 7 -2.30 -2.14 21.70
CA SER A 7 -2.12 -2.61 20.34
C SER A 7 -0.93 -1.95 19.64
N LYS A 8 -0.78 -0.63 19.79
CA LYS A 8 0.39 0.10 19.28
C LYS A 8 1.69 -0.42 19.88
N LYS A 9 1.72 -0.63 21.20
CA LYS A 9 2.88 -1.18 21.90
C LYS A 9 3.25 -2.54 21.34
N LYS A 10 2.28 -3.45 21.12
CA LYS A 10 2.55 -4.78 20.55
C LYS A 10 3.13 -4.73 19.15
N VAL A 11 2.58 -3.87 18.29
CA VAL A 11 3.10 -3.72 16.92
C VAL A 11 4.46 -3.03 16.91
N ARG A 12 4.73 -2.07 17.82
CA ARG A 12 6.07 -1.47 17.97
C ARG A 12 7.10 -2.47 18.50
N GLU A 13 6.73 -3.31 19.46
CA GLU A 13 7.58 -4.40 19.94
C GLU A 13 7.95 -5.33 18.77
N TYR A 14 6.97 -5.73 17.96
CA TYR A 14 7.18 -6.53 16.75
C TYR A 14 8.09 -5.82 15.72
N ILE A 15 7.77 -4.57 15.35
CA ILE A 15 8.57 -3.80 14.39
C ILE A 15 10.02 -3.63 14.87
N SER A 16 10.22 -3.36 16.16
CA SER A 16 11.55 -3.23 16.75
C SER A 16 12.32 -4.54 16.71
N ALA A 17 11.66 -5.67 17.02
CA ALA A 17 12.29 -6.99 16.96
C ALA A 17 12.65 -7.38 15.52
N MET A 18 11.75 -7.13 14.56
CA MET A 18 12.01 -7.33 13.13
C MET A 18 13.16 -6.47 12.61
N GLY A 19 13.34 -5.25 13.14
CA GLY A 19 14.47 -4.38 12.80
C GLY A 19 15.84 -4.93 13.24
N GLY A 20 15.87 -5.86 14.20
CA GLY A 20 17.07 -6.58 14.63
C GLY A 20 17.19 -8.01 14.10
N ALA A 21 16.20 -8.50 13.34
CA ALA A 21 16.16 -9.86 12.84
C ALA A 21 17.14 -10.08 11.69
N THR A 22 17.67 -11.30 11.58
CA THR A 22 18.46 -11.78 10.44
C THR A 22 17.70 -12.88 9.71
N ALA A 23 18.21 -13.34 8.57
CA ALA A 23 17.62 -14.47 7.86
C ALA A 23 17.56 -15.76 8.73
N GLU A 24 18.46 -15.89 9.70
CA GLU A 24 18.50 -17.02 10.62
C GLU A 24 17.52 -16.89 11.78
N THR A 25 17.26 -15.66 12.27
CA THR A 25 16.48 -15.42 13.49
C THR A 25 15.04 -14.96 13.24
N VAL A 26 14.70 -14.56 12.02
CA VAL A 26 13.40 -13.94 11.71
C VAL A 26 12.20 -14.83 12.02
N LEU A 27 12.32 -16.16 11.87
CA LEU A 27 11.24 -17.07 12.19
C LEU A 27 10.90 -17.04 13.70
N ASP A 28 11.92 -17.11 14.55
CA ASP A 28 11.73 -17.11 16.00
C ASP A 28 11.14 -15.77 16.47
N VAL A 29 11.66 -14.66 15.92
CA VAL A 29 11.08 -13.33 16.16
C VAL A 29 9.60 -13.30 15.78
N MET A 30 9.22 -13.80 14.61
CA MET A 30 7.81 -13.79 14.21
C MET A 30 6.95 -14.64 15.17
N LYS A 31 7.40 -15.84 15.55
CA LYS A 31 6.68 -16.72 16.51
C LYS A 31 6.43 -16.06 17.86
N ASP A 32 7.36 -15.22 18.31
CA ASP A 32 7.22 -14.49 19.56
C ASP A 32 6.15 -13.38 19.52
N HIS A 33 5.75 -12.92 18.32
CA HIS A 33 4.85 -11.76 18.17
C HIS A 33 3.51 -12.06 17.48
N VAL A 34 3.46 -13.05 16.59
CA VAL A 34 2.23 -13.44 15.88
C VAL A 34 1.49 -14.58 16.61
N SER A 35 0.22 -14.77 16.30
CA SER A 35 -0.58 -15.87 16.83
C SER A 35 -0.36 -17.17 16.04
N ASP A 36 -0.76 -18.32 16.62
CA ASP A 36 -0.73 -19.60 15.90
C ASP A 36 -1.76 -19.65 14.74
N ASN A 37 -2.81 -18.82 14.80
CA ASN A 37 -3.85 -18.69 13.77
C ASN A 37 -3.59 -17.48 12.84
N TYR A 38 -2.33 -17.28 12.46
CA TYR A 38 -1.90 -16.11 11.70
C TYR A 38 -2.39 -16.12 10.24
N ASN A 39 -2.85 -14.98 9.74
CA ASN A 39 -3.14 -14.77 8.32
C ASN A 39 -2.34 -13.58 7.78
N TRP A 40 -1.38 -13.87 6.88
CA TRP A 40 -0.56 -12.86 6.24
C TRP A 40 -0.95 -12.68 4.77
N LYS A 41 -1.21 -11.45 4.35
CA LYS A 41 -1.52 -11.05 2.97
C LYS A 41 -0.39 -10.16 2.47
N GLY A 42 0.41 -10.66 1.54
CA GLY A 42 1.48 -9.88 0.89
C GLY A 42 1.26 -9.72 -0.61
N VAL A 43 1.83 -8.66 -1.19
CA VAL A 43 1.79 -8.42 -2.64
C VAL A 43 2.33 -9.60 -3.46
N TYR A 44 1.95 -9.68 -4.74
CA TYR A 44 2.49 -10.68 -5.66
C TYR A 44 4.03 -10.59 -5.74
N PRO A 45 4.75 -11.74 -5.72
CA PRO A 45 4.25 -13.11 -5.87
C PRO A 45 3.87 -13.85 -4.58
N PHE A 46 3.96 -13.21 -3.42
CA PHE A 46 3.86 -13.92 -2.13
C PHE A 46 2.41 -14.28 -1.75
N ARG A 47 1.45 -13.37 -2.03
CA ARG A 47 0.01 -13.58 -1.83
C ARG A 47 -0.33 -13.93 -0.37
N GLU A 48 -1.41 -14.68 -0.16
CA GLU A 48 -1.90 -15.02 1.18
C GLU A 48 -1.20 -16.29 1.70
N ILE A 49 -0.69 -16.21 2.93
CA ILE A 49 0.06 -17.27 3.61
C ILE A 49 -0.44 -17.37 5.06
N THR A 50 -0.80 -18.56 5.51
CA THR A 50 -1.38 -18.79 6.86
C THR A 50 -0.43 -19.45 7.85
N LYS A 51 0.79 -19.76 7.43
CA LYS A 51 1.83 -20.35 8.29
C LYS A 51 2.99 -19.39 8.45
N VAL A 52 3.33 -19.06 9.69
CA VAL A 52 4.44 -18.14 10.00
C VAL A 52 5.78 -18.63 9.44
N GLU A 53 6.01 -19.95 9.44
CA GLU A 53 7.18 -20.58 8.83
C GLU A 53 7.30 -20.26 7.34
N GLU A 54 6.17 -20.29 6.62
CA GLU A 54 6.15 -19.99 5.19
C GLU A 54 6.34 -18.50 4.91
N VAL A 55 5.83 -17.61 5.77
CA VAL A 55 6.09 -16.16 5.64
C VAL A 55 7.56 -15.86 5.87
N ALA A 56 8.16 -16.43 6.93
CA ALA A 56 9.58 -16.27 7.21
C ALA A 56 10.44 -16.78 6.05
N GLU A 57 10.16 -17.99 5.54
CA GLU A 57 10.95 -18.65 4.50
C GLU A 57 10.78 -18.00 3.11
N LYS A 58 9.55 -17.73 2.68
CA LYS A 58 9.27 -17.27 1.32
C LYS A 58 9.43 -15.77 1.14
N PHE A 59 9.24 -14.99 2.20
CA PHE A 59 9.24 -13.53 2.12
C PHE A 59 10.41 -12.92 2.88
N TRP A 60 10.44 -13.06 4.21
CA TRP A 60 11.40 -12.28 5.02
C TRP A 60 12.85 -12.72 4.84
N LYS A 61 13.13 -14.03 4.78
CA LYS A 61 14.50 -14.52 4.54
C LYS A 61 15.06 -14.02 3.20
N PRO A 62 14.35 -14.13 2.06
CA PRO A 62 14.78 -13.52 0.81
C PRO A 62 14.99 -12.01 0.91
N VAL A 63 14.07 -11.28 1.55
CA VAL A 63 14.20 -9.82 1.73
C VAL A 63 15.46 -9.46 2.53
N LEU A 64 15.66 -10.07 3.70
CA LEU A 64 16.81 -9.81 4.59
C LEU A 64 18.15 -10.25 3.96
N THR A 65 18.12 -11.25 3.09
CA THR A 65 19.29 -11.72 2.35
C THR A 65 19.65 -10.80 1.19
N SER A 66 18.64 -10.27 0.49
CA SER A 66 18.81 -9.46 -0.73
C SER A 66 19.10 -8.00 -0.45
N PHE A 67 18.43 -7.45 0.56
CA PHE A 67 18.56 -6.06 0.98
C PHE A 67 19.32 -6.01 2.31
N THR A 68 20.65 -5.95 2.25
CA THR A 68 21.46 -5.94 3.46
C THR A 68 21.37 -4.58 4.16
N ARG A 69 21.65 -4.55 5.47
CA ARG A 69 21.53 -3.33 6.30
C ARG A 69 20.15 -2.69 6.20
N LEU A 70 19.11 -3.51 6.05
CA LEU A 70 17.73 -3.06 5.97
C LEU A 70 17.34 -2.31 7.24
N GLN A 71 16.77 -1.12 7.08
CA GLN A 71 16.14 -0.37 8.14
C GLN A 71 14.74 0.07 7.72
N ARG A 72 13.82 0.10 8.67
CA ARG A 72 12.49 0.68 8.48
C ARG A 72 12.55 2.16 8.80
N ARG A 73 12.08 2.99 7.87
CA ARG A 73 11.91 4.44 8.00
C ARG A 73 10.42 4.72 7.99
N GLU A 74 9.85 4.83 9.18
CA GLU A 74 8.41 5.07 9.36
C GLU A 74 8.08 6.53 9.08
N ASP A 75 7.07 6.75 8.24
CA ASP A 75 6.53 8.08 7.91
C ASP A 75 5.17 8.30 8.59
N ILE A 76 4.35 7.24 8.71
CA ILE A 76 3.04 7.27 9.36
C ILE A 76 2.89 6.02 10.24
N PHE A 77 2.42 6.20 11.48
CA PHE A 77 2.12 5.14 12.44
C PHE A 77 0.85 5.52 13.21
N ILE A 78 -0.23 4.78 12.99
CA ILE A 78 -1.55 5.03 13.59
C ILE A 78 -2.26 3.73 13.95
N ALA A 79 -3.25 3.79 14.82
CA ALA A 79 -4.10 2.65 15.15
C ALA A 79 -5.58 3.00 15.05
N GLY A 80 -6.47 2.01 15.09
CA GLY A 80 -7.90 2.27 15.10
C GLY A 80 -8.75 1.02 15.19
N THR A 81 -10.01 1.19 15.55
CA THR A 81 -11.02 0.14 15.42
C THR A 81 -11.47 0.06 13.97
N ASN A 82 -11.54 -1.15 13.40
CA ASN A 82 -12.01 -1.36 12.04
C ASN A 82 -13.48 -0.94 11.90
N ASP A 83 -13.76 0.08 11.09
CA ASP A 83 -15.11 0.59 10.90
C ASP A 83 -15.94 -0.27 9.93
N VAL A 84 -15.32 -1.19 9.20
CA VAL A 84 -15.99 -2.11 8.27
C VAL A 84 -16.73 -3.22 9.04
N THR A 85 -16.06 -3.83 10.00
CA THR A 85 -16.61 -4.90 10.85
C THR A 85 -17.21 -4.34 12.14
N GLY A 86 -16.84 -3.12 12.54
CA GLY A 86 -17.21 -2.52 13.82
C GLY A 86 -16.40 -3.05 15.01
N GLU A 87 -15.46 -3.98 14.77
CA GLU A 87 -14.67 -4.65 15.79
C GLU A 87 -13.26 -4.98 15.28
N GLY A 88 -12.34 -5.25 16.22
CA GLY A 88 -10.92 -5.53 15.93
C GLY A 88 -10.08 -4.25 15.91
N GLN A 89 -8.97 -4.29 16.64
CA GLN A 89 -7.99 -3.20 16.65
C GLN A 89 -6.90 -3.48 15.62
N TRP A 90 -6.66 -2.49 14.77
CA TRP A 90 -5.61 -2.53 13.77
C TRP A 90 -4.60 -1.42 14.05
N VAL A 91 -3.35 -1.69 13.71
CA VAL A 91 -2.26 -0.72 13.72
C VAL A 91 -1.64 -0.71 12.33
N MET A 92 -1.45 0.47 11.75
CA MET A 92 -0.85 0.64 10.44
C MET A 92 0.44 1.45 10.56
N SER A 93 1.50 0.94 9.91
CA SER A 93 2.76 1.64 9.68
C SER A 93 2.96 1.79 8.16
N MET A 94 3.38 2.95 7.71
CA MET A 94 3.74 3.23 6.30
C MET A 94 5.05 3.99 6.26
N GLY A 95 5.86 3.72 5.23
CA GLY A 95 7.07 4.48 4.95
C GLY A 95 7.95 3.72 3.96
N HIS A 96 9.23 3.59 4.30
CA HIS A 96 10.22 2.95 3.44
C HIS A 96 11.07 1.93 4.19
N PHE A 97 11.27 0.75 3.61
CA PHE A 97 12.47 -0.04 3.93
C PHE A 97 13.63 0.49 3.10
N MET A 98 14.73 0.83 3.76
CA MET A 98 15.95 1.32 3.11
C MET A 98 17.08 0.34 3.38
N GLY A 99 17.77 -0.11 2.34
CA GLY A 99 18.88 -1.06 2.48
C GLY A 99 19.81 -1.02 1.27
N LEU A 100 20.82 -1.90 1.26
CA LEU A 100 21.72 -2.11 0.14
C LEU A 100 21.26 -3.32 -0.68
N PHE A 101 21.00 -3.14 -1.96
CA PHE A 101 20.52 -4.22 -2.82
C PHE A 101 21.70 -5.06 -3.35
N ASP A 102 22.16 -6.01 -2.54
CA ASP A 102 23.42 -6.73 -2.73
C ASP A 102 23.26 -8.14 -3.31
N ARG A 103 22.07 -8.75 -3.19
CA ARG A 103 21.75 -10.04 -3.82
C ARG A 103 20.46 -9.96 -4.60
N GLU A 104 20.32 -10.84 -5.58
CA GLU A 104 19.16 -10.93 -6.45
C GLU A 104 17.86 -11.11 -5.65
N PHE A 105 16.79 -10.44 -6.09
CA PHE A 105 15.45 -10.57 -5.52
C PHE A 105 14.38 -10.56 -6.63
N LEU A 106 13.60 -11.64 -6.75
CA LEU A 106 12.48 -11.79 -7.70
C LEU A 106 12.88 -11.57 -9.19
N GLY A 107 14.02 -12.10 -9.61
CA GLY A 107 14.63 -11.91 -10.92
C GLY A 107 15.30 -10.55 -11.10
N ILE A 108 15.26 -9.64 -10.12
CA ILE A 108 15.87 -8.32 -10.23
C ILE A 108 17.34 -8.42 -9.85
N ARG A 109 18.23 -7.97 -10.76
CA ARG A 109 19.68 -7.99 -10.49
C ARG A 109 20.05 -6.98 -9.40
N PRO A 110 20.94 -7.37 -8.46
CA PRO A 110 21.41 -6.46 -7.43
C PRO A 110 22.18 -5.29 -8.05
N THR A 111 22.03 -4.11 -7.46
CA THR A 111 22.71 -2.89 -7.92
C THR A 111 23.97 -2.58 -7.11
N GLY A 112 24.12 -3.19 -5.92
CA GLY A 112 25.15 -2.82 -4.93
C GLY A 112 24.97 -1.39 -4.40
N LYS A 113 23.79 -0.79 -4.56
CA LYS A 113 23.46 0.58 -4.16
C LYS A 113 22.34 0.58 -3.13
N MET A 114 22.14 1.75 -2.51
CA MET A 114 20.96 2.02 -1.71
C MET A 114 19.69 1.86 -2.55
N THR A 115 18.68 1.20 -1.98
CA THR A 115 17.32 1.14 -2.53
C THR A 115 16.31 1.50 -1.45
N ASN A 116 15.19 2.12 -1.84
CA ASN A 116 14.06 2.43 -0.98
C ASN A 116 12.84 1.64 -1.44
N ILE A 117 12.33 0.75 -0.61
CA ILE A 117 11.13 -0.04 -0.85
C ILE A 117 10.00 0.58 -0.06
N ARG A 118 9.11 1.29 -0.74
CA ARG A 118 7.92 1.86 -0.11
C ARG A 118 7.02 0.74 0.39
N TYR A 119 6.49 0.88 1.60
CA TYR A 119 5.59 -0.09 2.21
C TYR A 119 4.38 0.55 2.90
N ALA A 120 3.32 -0.22 3.04
CA ALA A 120 2.28 -0.03 4.04
C ALA A 120 1.95 -1.37 4.68
N GLU A 121 1.92 -1.42 6.01
CA GLU A 121 1.73 -2.63 6.79
C GLU A 121 0.61 -2.42 7.80
N PHE A 122 -0.42 -3.25 7.72
CA PHE A 122 -1.56 -3.27 8.61
C PHE A 122 -1.50 -4.52 9.47
N ASN A 123 -1.57 -4.38 10.78
CA ASN A 123 -1.50 -5.48 11.75
C ASN A 123 -2.73 -5.46 12.65
N LYS A 124 -3.54 -6.52 12.61
CA LYS A 124 -4.64 -6.74 13.54
C LYS A 124 -4.09 -7.33 14.83
N VAL A 125 -4.49 -6.77 15.96
CA VAL A 125 -4.06 -7.22 17.28
C VAL A 125 -5.25 -7.77 18.05
N GLU A 126 -5.14 -9.03 18.48
CA GLU A 126 -6.11 -9.73 19.32
C GLU A 126 -5.34 -10.51 20.39
N ASP A 127 -5.83 -10.48 21.63
CA ASP A 127 -5.22 -11.18 22.78
C ASP A 127 -3.70 -10.94 22.94
N GLY A 128 -3.25 -9.73 22.61
CA GLY A 128 -1.85 -9.32 22.72
C GLY A 128 -0.92 -9.91 21.66
N LYS A 129 -1.45 -10.51 20.60
CA LYS A 129 -0.70 -11.06 19.46
C LYS A 129 -1.20 -10.47 18.15
N ILE A 130 -0.34 -10.48 17.12
CA ILE A 130 -0.75 -10.13 15.76
C ILE A 130 -1.43 -11.35 15.14
N THR A 131 -2.70 -11.22 14.77
CA THR A 131 -3.48 -12.32 14.16
C THR A 131 -3.60 -12.19 12.65
N GLU A 132 -3.59 -10.98 12.12
CA GLU A 132 -3.65 -10.72 10.68
C GLU A 132 -2.67 -9.63 10.27
N THR A 133 -2.03 -9.79 9.12
CA THR A 133 -1.15 -8.77 8.53
C THR A 133 -1.51 -8.56 7.06
N GLY A 134 -1.65 -7.31 6.65
CA GLY A 134 -1.60 -6.89 5.25
C GLY A 134 -0.31 -6.11 4.98
N LEU A 135 0.62 -6.66 4.21
CA LEU A 135 1.91 -6.03 3.88
C LEU A 135 2.00 -5.74 2.38
N PHE A 136 1.99 -4.44 2.06
CA PHE A 136 2.05 -3.94 0.71
C PHE A 136 3.41 -3.32 0.43
N LEU A 137 4.03 -3.68 -0.69
CA LEU A 137 5.32 -3.16 -1.13
C LEU A 137 5.22 -2.64 -2.57
N ASP A 138 5.92 -1.53 -2.85
CA ASP A 138 6.13 -1.06 -4.22
C ASP A 138 7.31 -1.79 -4.87
N LEU A 139 7.10 -3.03 -5.30
CA LEU A 139 8.13 -3.84 -5.95
C LEU A 139 8.47 -3.35 -7.37
N LEU A 140 7.52 -2.70 -8.06
CA LEU A 140 7.82 -1.99 -9.32
C LEU A 140 8.82 -0.86 -9.09
N GLY A 141 8.71 -0.16 -7.96
CA GLY A 141 9.67 0.84 -7.52
C GLY A 141 11.09 0.31 -7.35
N VAL A 142 11.23 -0.96 -6.93
CA VAL A 142 12.54 -1.64 -6.84
C VAL A 142 13.09 -1.91 -8.24
N MET A 143 12.25 -2.36 -9.18
CA MET A 143 12.64 -2.59 -10.57
C MET A 143 13.08 -1.29 -11.26
N ASP A 144 12.39 -0.18 -11.01
CA ASP A 144 12.74 1.14 -11.53
C ASP A 144 14.11 1.61 -11.00
N GLN A 145 14.33 1.54 -9.69
CA GLN A 145 15.62 1.86 -9.07
C GLN A 145 16.77 0.97 -9.57
N ALA A 146 16.48 -0.27 -9.96
CA ALA A 146 17.45 -1.18 -10.56
C ALA A 146 17.68 -0.98 -12.06
N GLY A 147 16.94 -0.06 -12.71
CA GLY A 147 17.06 0.23 -14.14
C GLY A 147 16.45 -0.84 -15.04
N VAL A 148 15.51 -1.63 -14.53
CA VAL A 148 14.81 -2.71 -15.26
C VAL A 148 13.29 -2.49 -15.27
N TYR A 149 12.88 -1.23 -15.43
CA TYR A 149 11.48 -0.81 -15.42
C TYR A 149 10.65 -1.54 -16.51
N PRO A 150 9.60 -2.30 -16.14
CA PRO A 150 8.92 -3.20 -17.07
C PRO A 150 7.69 -2.61 -17.80
N LEU A 151 7.35 -1.33 -17.57
CA LEU A 151 6.13 -0.70 -18.07
C LEU A 151 6.42 0.47 -19.03
N PRO A 152 5.42 0.97 -19.78
CA PRO A 152 5.48 2.27 -20.43
C PRO A 152 5.65 3.41 -19.42
N GLN A 153 6.00 4.61 -19.91
CA GLN A 153 6.19 5.77 -19.02
C GLN A 153 4.95 6.07 -18.17
N SER A 154 5.20 6.39 -16.91
CA SER A 154 4.17 6.80 -15.94
C SER A 154 3.57 8.15 -16.33
N THR A 155 2.29 8.34 -16.03
CA THR A 155 1.56 9.59 -16.28
C THR A 155 1.86 10.67 -15.21
N GLY A 156 2.14 10.24 -13.98
CA GLY A 156 2.65 11.03 -12.88
C GLY A 156 4.16 10.86 -12.69
N GLN A 157 4.71 11.55 -11.70
CA GLN A 157 6.14 11.51 -11.40
C GLN A 157 6.44 10.50 -10.28
N TYR A 158 7.29 9.51 -10.55
CA TYR A 158 7.80 8.61 -9.51
C TYR A 158 9.09 9.17 -8.89
N PHE A 159 9.19 9.08 -7.57
CA PHE A 159 10.36 9.45 -6.76
C PHE A 159 10.20 8.86 -5.34
N VAL A 160 11.18 9.06 -4.46
CA VAL A 160 11.03 8.70 -3.05
C VAL A 160 10.03 9.65 -2.41
N TYR A 161 8.82 9.17 -2.16
CA TYR A 161 7.76 10.01 -1.62
C TYR A 161 8.05 10.38 -0.16
N PRO A 162 7.82 11.63 0.22
CA PRO A 162 7.97 12.03 1.61
C PRO A 162 6.83 11.47 2.45
N GLY A 163 7.05 11.39 3.76
CA GLY A 163 5.97 11.36 4.73
C GLY A 163 5.16 12.66 4.75
N PRO A 164 4.20 12.79 5.70
CA PRO A 164 3.33 13.96 5.77
C PRO A 164 4.13 15.26 5.87
N ARG A 165 3.68 16.29 5.16
CA ARG A 165 4.35 17.62 5.11
C ARG A 165 4.64 18.19 6.50
N ASN A 166 3.77 17.90 7.46
CA ASN A 166 3.84 18.45 8.81
C ASN A 166 4.67 17.58 9.78
N HIS A 167 5.27 16.49 9.29
CA HIS A 167 6.08 15.54 10.09
C HIS A 167 5.36 15.01 11.34
N ASN A 168 4.03 14.90 11.28
CA ASN A 168 3.16 14.52 12.40
C ASN A 168 2.50 13.15 12.20
N GLY A 169 3.02 12.33 11.29
CA GLY A 169 2.45 11.01 10.95
C GLY A 169 2.65 9.93 12.02
N ILE A 170 3.59 10.10 12.94
CA ILE A 170 3.92 9.09 13.96
C ILE A 170 3.14 9.39 15.25
N LEU A 171 2.01 8.72 15.43
CA LEU A 171 1.16 8.84 16.63
C LEU A 171 1.52 7.73 17.62
N LEU A 172 2.53 7.97 18.46
CA LEU A 172 2.93 7.02 19.50
C LEU A 172 1.93 6.96 20.65
N GLU A 173 1.38 8.11 21.02
CA GLU A 173 0.33 8.22 22.01
C GLU A 173 -1.04 8.24 21.36
N ASP A 174 -2.07 7.85 22.10
CA ASP A 174 -3.44 7.91 21.63
C ASP A 174 -3.91 9.34 21.35
N ALA A 175 -4.36 9.58 20.12
CA ALA A 175 -4.94 10.87 19.75
C ALA A 175 -6.34 11.09 20.38
N PRO A 176 -6.83 12.34 20.44
CA PRO A 176 -8.22 12.60 20.83
C PRO A 176 -9.20 11.86 19.92
N GLU A 177 -10.12 11.10 20.52
CA GLU A 177 -11.04 10.20 19.77
C GLU A 177 -11.87 10.94 18.71
N HIS A 178 -12.34 12.15 19.02
CA HIS A 178 -13.14 12.95 18.09
C HIS A 178 -12.40 13.30 16.79
N GLU A 179 -11.07 13.47 16.82
CA GLU A 179 -10.31 13.76 15.59
C GLU A 179 -10.36 12.58 14.61
N GLY A 180 -10.23 11.34 15.12
CA GLY A 180 -10.35 10.14 14.30
C GLY A 180 -11.76 9.97 13.73
N VAL A 181 -12.79 10.29 14.52
CA VAL A 181 -14.20 10.28 14.07
C VAL A 181 -14.42 11.27 12.92
N ASP A 182 -13.92 12.50 13.04
CA ASP A 182 -14.03 13.50 11.99
C ASP A 182 -13.27 13.09 10.73
N THR A 183 -12.07 12.53 10.89
CA THR A 183 -11.22 12.08 9.77
C THR A 183 -11.88 10.94 9.00
N VAL A 184 -12.37 9.89 9.67
CA VAL A 184 -13.02 8.76 9.00
C VAL A 184 -14.35 9.18 8.36
N ALA A 185 -15.09 10.10 8.98
CA ALA A 185 -16.32 10.65 8.41
C ALA A 185 -16.05 11.39 7.07
N LEU A 186 -14.97 12.17 7.00
CA LEU A 186 -14.56 12.87 5.78
C LEU A 186 -14.15 11.87 4.66
N VAL A 187 -13.38 10.84 5.01
CA VAL A 187 -13.02 9.76 4.07
C VAL A 187 -14.27 9.02 3.58
N ASN A 188 -15.21 8.69 4.46
CA ASN A 188 -16.45 8.01 4.09
C ASN A 188 -17.33 8.85 3.18
N LYS A 189 -17.39 10.17 3.40
CA LYS A 189 -18.05 11.11 2.49
C LYS A 189 -17.41 11.10 1.09
N MET A 190 -16.07 11.16 1.02
CA MET A 190 -15.34 11.08 -0.25
C MET A 190 -15.63 9.76 -0.98
N VAL A 191 -15.56 8.61 -0.28
CA VAL A 191 -15.87 7.30 -0.86
C VAL A 191 -17.30 7.28 -1.42
N ALA A 192 -18.27 7.80 -0.67
CA ALA A 192 -19.66 7.86 -1.13
C ALA A 192 -19.84 8.73 -2.39
N ASP A 193 -19.21 9.91 -2.44
CA ASP A 193 -19.23 10.80 -3.60
C ASP A 193 -18.61 10.11 -4.85
N LEU A 194 -17.50 9.38 -4.68
CA LEU A 194 -16.84 8.65 -5.77
C LEU A 194 -17.65 7.42 -6.23
N THR A 195 -18.28 6.70 -5.30
CA THR A 195 -19.18 5.58 -5.62
C THR A 195 -20.39 6.07 -6.43
N ALA A 196 -21.06 7.12 -5.98
CA ALA A 196 -22.18 7.71 -6.71
C ALA A 196 -21.77 8.17 -8.13
N LEU A 197 -20.56 8.71 -8.27
CA LEU A 197 -20.02 9.08 -9.58
C LEU A 197 -19.76 7.86 -10.47
N ASN A 198 -19.26 6.75 -9.93
CA ASN A 198 -19.09 5.49 -10.69
C ASN A 198 -20.45 4.92 -11.13
N GLU A 199 -21.43 4.86 -10.23
CA GLU A 199 -22.78 4.34 -10.51
C GLU A 199 -23.54 5.20 -11.53
N SER A 200 -23.28 6.51 -11.59
CA SER A 200 -23.88 7.41 -12.57
C SER A 200 -23.46 7.14 -14.03
N GLY A 201 -22.37 6.39 -14.24
CA GLY A 201 -21.78 6.16 -15.57
C GLY A 201 -21.09 7.40 -16.18
N ALA A 202 -20.97 8.51 -15.45
CA ALA A 202 -20.30 9.70 -15.94
C ALA A 202 -18.81 9.44 -16.16
N MET A 203 -18.30 9.57 -17.39
CA MET A 203 -16.87 9.34 -17.66
C MET A 203 -15.98 10.48 -17.17
N GLY A 204 -16.53 11.70 -17.05
CA GLY A 204 -15.87 12.85 -16.47
C GLY A 204 -16.04 12.95 -14.96
N CYS A 205 -15.14 13.70 -14.33
CA CYS A 205 -15.28 14.17 -12.95
C CYS A 205 -14.89 15.65 -12.96
N PRO A 206 -15.80 16.59 -12.72
CA PRO A 206 -15.42 17.99 -12.60
C PRO A 206 -14.68 18.18 -11.25
N PRO A 207 -13.62 19.02 -11.19
CA PRO A 207 -12.81 19.20 -9.98
C PRO A 207 -13.62 19.46 -8.70
N GLU A 208 -14.75 20.16 -8.83
CA GLU A 208 -15.66 20.54 -7.74
C GLU A 208 -16.24 19.34 -7.00
N VAL A 209 -16.33 18.16 -7.64
CA VAL A 209 -16.73 16.92 -6.96
C VAL A 209 -15.68 16.52 -5.94
N LEU A 210 -14.40 16.58 -6.30
CA LEU A 210 -13.30 16.28 -5.39
C LEU A 210 -13.13 17.38 -4.34
N GLU A 211 -13.25 18.65 -4.72
CA GLU A 211 -13.10 19.81 -3.80
C GLU A 211 -14.08 19.79 -2.62
N LYS A 212 -15.17 19.03 -2.67
CA LYS A 212 -16.06 18.81 -1.51
C LYS A 212 -15.31 18.25 -0.31
N THR A 213 -14.33 17.38 -0.53
CA THR A 213 -13.58 16.66 0.51
C THR A 213 -12.07 16.81 0.38
N TRP A 214 -11.55 17.12 -0.80
CA TRP A 214 -10.12 17.28 -1.07
C TRP A 214 -9.71 18.75 -1.03
N SER A 215 -8.51 19.01 -0.56
CA SER A 215 -7.84 20.29 -0.71
C SER A 215 -7.62 20.58 -2.19
N LYS A 216 -7.64 21.86 -2.58
CA LYS A 216 -7.27 22.27 -3.95
C LYS A 216 -5.83 21.88 -4.28
N ASP A 217 -4.98 21.91 -3.27
CA ASP A 217 -3.56 21.55 -3.32
C ASP A 217 -3.33 20.08 -2.92
N MET A 218 -4.33 19.21 -3.08
CA MET A 218 -4.18 17.78 -2.79
C MET A 218 -2.95 17.19 -3.49
N ILE A 219 -2.14 16.46 -2.74
CA ILE A 219 -1.07 15.62 -3.29
C ILE A 219 -1.50 14.16 -3.24
N TRP A 220 -1.37 13.47 -4.37
CA TRP A 220 -1.67 12.05 -4.49
C TRP A 220 -0.41 11.30 -4.90
N TYR A 221 0.10 10.46 -4.00
CA TYR A 221 1.31 9.66 -4.16
C TYR A 221 0.96 8.22 -4.58
N GLY A 222 0.76 8.02 -5.88
CA GLY A 222 0.48 6.72 -6.48
C GLY A 222 1.67 5.78 -6.57
N PRO A 223 1.47 4.47 -6.74
CA PRO A 223 2.57 3.51 -6.88
C PRO A 223 3.44 3.78 -8.12
N CYS A 224 4.66 3.24 -8.14
CA CYS A 224 5.46 3.16 -9.36
C CYS A 224 4.64 2.52 -10.49
N GLY A 225 4.73 3.06 -11.72
CA GLY A 225 3.83 2.72 -12.82
C GLY A 225 2.76 3.78 -13.08
N ILE A 226 2.29 4.46 -12.03
CA ILE A 226 1.36 5.60 -12.15
C ILE A 226 2.09 6.89 -11.78
N GLY A 227 2.83 6.90 -10.67
CA GLY A 227 3.53 8.07 -10.15
C GLY A 227 2.63 9.02 -9.34
N ALA A 228 3.24 10.04 -8.76
CA ALA A 228 2.56 11.06 -7.98
C ALA A 228 2.02 12.20 -8.86
N SER A 229 0.99 12.86 -8.35
CA SER A 229 0.35 14.04 -8.95
C SER A 229 0.11 15.11 -7.89
N TYR A 230 0.08 16.38 -8.31
CA TYR A 230 -0.10 17.52 -7.41
C TYR A 230 -1.17 18.46 -7.96
N THR A 231 -2.17 18.76 -7.12
CA THR A 231 -3.44 19.45 -7.41
C THR A 231 -4.50 18.52 -8.02
N ILE A 232 -5.77 18.84 -7.79
CA ILE A 232 -6.91 18.09 -8.34
C ILE A 232 -6.83 17.96 -9.88
N PRO A 233 -6.64 19.03 -10.68
CA PRO A 233 -6.56 18.90 -12.13
C PRO A 233 -5.47 17.94 -12.62
N ARG A 234 -4.31 17.91 -11.96
CA ARG A 234 -3.23 16.98 -12.33
C ARG A 234 -3.53 15.57 -11.90
N TYR A 235 -4.09 15.35 -10.71
CA TYR A 235 -4.59 14.05 -10.30
C TYR A 235 -5.62 13.50 -11.31
N GLN A 236 -6.52 14.34 -11.79
CA GLN A 236 -7.50 13.94 -12.78
C GLN A 236 -6.85 13.51 -14.09
N MET A 237 -5.96 14.33 -14.63
CA MET A 237 -5.26 14.05 -15.88
C MET A 237 -4.34 12.83 -15.78
N GLN A 238 -3.65 12.65 -14.65
CA GLN A 238 -2.57 11.67 -14.49
C GLN A 238 -3.05 10.34 -13.91
N HIS A 239 -4.13 10.31 -13.13
CA HIS A 239 -4.64 9.07 -12.55
C HIS A 239 -6.14 8.86 -12.77
N GLN A 240 -6.99 9.80 -12.32
CA GLN A 240 -8.43 9.55 -12.26
C GLN A 240 -9.02 9.28 -13.65
N LEU A 241 -8.76 10.12 -14.64
CA LEU A 241 -9.31 9.97 -15.99
C LEU A 241 -8.67 8.78 -16.73
N PRO A 242 -7.34 8.54 -16.68
CA PRO A 242 -6.78 7.29 -17.18
C PRO A 242 -7.42 6.04 -16.56
N PHE A 243 -7.67 6.03 -15.25
CA PHE A 243 -8.33 4.92 -14.57
C PHE A 243 -9.80 4.77 -15.01
N ARG A 244 -10.54 5.89 -15.09
CA ARG A 244 -11.96 5.90 -15.47
C ARG A 244 -12.16 5.46 -16.92
N ASN A 245 -11.42 6.06 -17.84
CA ASN A 245 -11.63 5.92 -19.28
C ASN A 245 -11.09 4.62 -19.86
N ASN A 246 -10.14 3.96 -19.19
CA ASN A 246 -9.43 2.81 -19.77
C ASN A 246 -9.67 1.49 -19.02
N LEU A 247 -10.51 1.49 -18.00
CA LEU A 247 -10.96 0.30 -17.28
C LEU A 247 -12.50 0.26 -17.32
N ASP A 248 -13.09 -0.85 -17.67
CA ASP A 248 -14.54 -1.06 -17.67
C ASP A 248 -14.94 -2.07 -16.58
N GLY A 249 -16.24 -2.29 -16.37
CA GLY A 249 -16.76 -3.29 -15.43
C GLY A 249 -16.27 -3.08 -13.99
N LYS A 250 -16.06 -1.83 -13.59
CA LYS A 250 -15.53 -1.48 -12.26
C LYS A 250 -16.52 -1.92 -11.19
N LYS A 251 -16.07 -2.81 -10.30
CA LYS A 251 -16.82 -3.26 -9.13
C LYS A 251 -15.99 -2.97 -7.88
N PHE A 252 -16.61 -2.30 -6.91
CA PHE A 252 -16.06 -2.16 -5.57
C PHE A 252 -16.36 -3.40 -4.74
N ASN A 253 -15.33 -4.02 -4.17
CA ASN A 253 -15.43 -5.25 -3.40
C ASN A 253 -15.35 -5.02 -1.88
N GLY A 254 -15.10 -3.78 -1.44
CA GLY A 254 -15.00 -3.43 -0.03
C GLY A 254 -13.57 -3.40 0.49
N HIS A 255 -13.45 -3.02 1.76
CA HIS A 255 -12.19 -2.99 2.49
C HIS A 255 -12.11 -4.17 3.46
N VAL A 256 -10.90 -4.65 3.74
CA VAL A 256 -10.64 -5.59 4.84
C VAL A 256 -10.56 -4.82 6.15
N ALA A 257 -9.78 -3.75 6.16
CA ALA A 257 -9.68 -2.82 7.28
C ALA A 257 -9.82 -1.38 6.80
N ARG A 258 -10.55 -0.57 7.54
CA ARG A 258 -10.56 0.89 7.43
C ARG A 258 -10.70 1.50 8.82
N PHE A 259 -9.85 2.47 9.13
CA PHE A 259 -9.84 3.13 10.44
C PHE A 259 -9.09 4.46 10.39
N ALA A 260 -9.17 5.23 11.47
CA ALA A 260 -8.53 6.53 11.60
C ALA A 260 -8.08 6.80 13.03
N GLU A 261 -7.05 7.65 13.15
CA GLU A 261 -6.60 8.23 14.40
C GLU A 261 -5.99 9.60 14.17
N GLY A 262 -6.39 10.56 15.01
CA GLY A 262 -6.05 11.96 14.82
C GLY A 262 -6.48 12.43 13.44
N ASN A 263 -5.54 13.03 12.71
CA ASN A 263 -5.75 13.54 11.36
C ASN A 263 -5.43 12.55 10.25
N PHE A 264 -5.22 11.27 10.57
CA PHE A 264 -4.90 10.25 9.56
C PHE A 264 -5.97 9.18 9.50
N ALA A 265 -6.26 8.72 8.29
CA ALA A 265 -7.12 7.58 8.04
C ALA A 265 -6.44 6.65 7.04
N CYS A 266 -6.78 5.37 7.10
CA CYS A 266 -6.25 4.40 6.16
C CYS A 266 -7.26 3.29 5.89
N PHE A 267 -7.09 2.65 4.74
CA PHE A 267 -7.77 1.41 4.43
C PHE A 267 -6.94 0.54 3.50
N PHE A 268 -7.27 -0.75 3.48
CA PHE A 268 -6.85 -1.64 2.40
C PHE A 268 -7.95 -2.61 2.00
N GLY A 269 -7.94 -3.02 0.74
CA GLY A 269 -8.86 -4.04 0.20
C GLY A 269 -8.11 -5.20 -0.46
N TRP A 270 -8.68 -6.40 -0.34
CA TRP A 270 -8.07 -7.66 -0.81
C TRP A 270 -9.13 -8.64 -1.36
N PRO A 271 -9.63 -8.45 -2.60
CA PRO A 271 -9.39 -7.31 -3.48
C PRO A 271 -10.22 -6.08 -3.10
N ASN A 272 -9.75 -4.90 -3.45
CA ASN A 272 -10.50 -3.65 -3.28
C ASN A 272 -11.47 -3.40 -4.44
N LEU A 273 -10.98 -3.66 -5.66
CA LEU A 273 -11.69 -3.39 -6.90
C LEU A 273 -11.51 -4.57 -7.87
N THR A 274 -12.52 -4.83 -8.69
CA THR A 274 -12.38 -5.65 -9.90
C THR A 274 -12.66 -4.75 -11.10
N ASN A 275 -11.89 -4.87 -12.18
CA ASN A 275 -12.11 -4.11 -13.41
C ASN A 275 -11.52 -4.83 -14.62
N THR A 276 -11.96 -4.44 -15.81
CA THR A 276 -11.51 -5.01 -17.10
C THR A 276 -10.77 -3.94 -17.89
N PRO A 277 -9.49 -4.10 -18.23
CA PRO A 277 -8.76 -3.12 -19.02
C PRO A 277 -9.19 -3.16 -20.49
N ILE A 278 -9.57 -2.00 -21.01
CA ILE A 278 -9.93 -1.80 -22.43
C ILE A 278 -8.82 -1.10 -23.23
N GLY A 279 -7.69 -0.83 -22.59
CA GLY A 279 -6.47 -0.29 -23.18
C GLY A 279 -6.22 1.16 -22.80
N GLY A 280 -4.94 1.52 -22.65
CA GLY A 280 -4.50 2.86 -22.26
C GLY A 280 -4.17 3.03 -20.77
N PHE A 281 -4.73 2.21 -19.87
CA PHE A 281 -4.33 2.24 -18.46
C PHE A 281 -2.88 1.74 -18.33
N LEU A 282 -2.03 2.50 -17.64
CA LEU A 282 -0.56 2.29 -17.59
C LEU A 282 0.12 2.30 -18.99
N GLY A 283 -0.55 2.83 -20.02
CA GLY A 283 -0.09 2.73 -21.41
C GLY A 283 -0.16 1.30 -21.99
N MET A 284 -0.85 0.38 -21.32
CA MET A 284 -0.92 -1.03 -21.70
C MET A 284 -2.10 -1.32 -22.66
N PRO A 285 -2.04 -2.39 -23.46
CA PRO A 285 -3.17 -2.82 -24.28
C PRO A 285 -4.35 -3.29 -23.40
N GLY A 286 -5.55 -3.25 -23.96
CA GLY A 286 -6.76 -3.77 -23.32
C GLY A 286 -6.82 -5.27 -23.44
N GLY A 287 -6.31 -5.99 -22.45
CA GLY A 287 -6.35 -7.46 -22.43
C GLY A 287 -7.76 -8.04 -22.36
N GLY A 288 -8.78 -7.23 -22.02
CA GLY A 288 -10.18 -7.67 -21.95
C GLY A 288 -10.47 -8.70 -20.85
N ILE A 289 -9.50 -8.96 -19.97
CA ILE A 289 -9.62 -9.90 -18.85
C ILE A 289 -9.94 -9.11 -17.58
N ALA A 290 -11.05 -9.44 -16.93
CA ALA A 290 -11.38 -8.88 -15.62
C ALA A 290 -10.30 -9.30 -14.60
N ALA A 291 -9.75 -8.32 -13.88
CA ALA A 291 -8.66 -8.50 -12.94
C ALA A 291 -8.94 -7.76 -11.63
N ASP A 292 -8.53 -8.40 -10.53
CA ASP A 292 -8.65 -7.87 -9.18
C ASP A 292 -7.46 -6.97 -8.82
N MET A 293 -7.75 -5.85 -8.17
CA MET A 293 -6.75 -4.92 -7.63
C MET A 293 -6.79 -4.94 -6.10
N GLN A 294 -5.64 -5.22 -5.49
CA GLN A 294 -5.42 -4.96 -4.08
C GLN A 294 -4.90 -3.54 -3.95
N VAL A 295 -5.50 -2.76 -3.06
CA VAL A 295 -5.26 -1.32 -2.95
C VAL A 295 -5.16 -0.95 -1.48
N VAL A 296 -4.19 -0.09 -1.18
CA VAL A 296 -4.04 0.62 0.08
C VAL A 296 -4.19 2.10 -0.18
N ASP A 297 -4.90 2.78 0.70
CA ASP A 297 -4.86 4.23 0.79
C ASP A 297 -4.57 4.66 2.23
N VAL A 298 -3.67 5.64 2.38
CA VAL A 298 -3.45 6.38 3.62
C VAL A 298 -3.71 7.86 3.33
N TYR A 299 -4.53 8.51 4.13
CA TYR A 299 -4.94 9.89 3.98
C TYR A 299 -4.49 10.74 5.16
N PHE A 300 -4.11 11.98 4.88
CA PHE A 300 -3.94 13.04 5.86
C PHE A 300 -5.03 14.10 5.69
N ARG A 301 -5.69 14.45 6.80
CA ARG A 301 -6.70 15.51 6.89
C ARG A 301 -6.06 16.78 7.46
N GLU A 302 -6.33 17.90 6.81
CA GLU A 302 -6.02 19.24 7.30
C GLU A 302 -7.32 20.05 7.37
N GLY A 303 -7.75 20.38 8.59
CA GLY A 303 -9.04 21.02 8.81
C GLY A 303 -10.21 20.15 8.33
N ASP A 304 -11.00 20.64 7.39
CA ASP A 304 -12.16 19.96 6.80
C ASP A 304 -11.85 19.29 5.45
N LYS A 305 -10.57 19.18 5.07
CA LYS A 305 -10.13 18.63 3.78
C LYS A 305 -9.08 17.53 3.91
N LEU A 306 -9.07 16.62 2.96
CA LEU A 306 -7.96 15.69 2.71
C LEU A 306 -6.88 16.44 1.93
N SER A 307 -5.64 16.44 2.44
CA SER A 307 -4.53 17.25 1.91
C SER A 307 -3.47 16.39 1.22
N GLU A 308 -3.24 15.17 1.73
CA GLU A 308 -2.30 14.22 1.14
C GLU A 308 -2.90 12.80 1.14
N ASN A 309 -2.54 12.00 0.12
CA ASN A 309 -2.91 10.59 0.03
C ASN A 309 -1.78 9.74 -0.53
N TRP A 310 -1.38 8.69 0.20
CA TRP A 310 -0.40 7.71 -0.23
C TRP A 310 -1.11 6.41 -0.62
N VAL A 311 -0.94 6.00 -1.88
CA VAL A 311 -1.62 4.82 -2.44
C VAL A 311 -0.65 3.74 -2.92
N LEU A 312 -0.86 2.50 -2.52
CA LEU A 312 -0.20 1.33 -3.10
C LEU A 312 -1.23 0.49 -3.82
N ILE A 313 -0.87 0.02 -5.02
CA ILE A 313 -1.66 -0.94 -5.79
C ILE A 313 -0.73 -2.09 -6.14
N ASP A 314 -1.18 -3.33 -5.94
CA ASP A 314 -0.46 -4.52 -6.39
C ASP A 314 -0.57 -4.66 -7.93
N ILE A 315 0.04 -3.70 -8.65
CA ILE A 315 0.11 -3.69 -10.12
C ILE A 315 0.75 -4.98 -10.64
N PRO A 316 1.81 -5.56 -10.04
CA PRO A 316 2.33 -6.85 -10.47
C PRO A 316 1.25 -7.95 -10.50
N PHE A 317 0.42 -8.05 -9.46
CA PHE A 317 -0.70 -9.00 -9.45
C PHE A 317 -1.76 -8.68 -10.51
N TRP A 318 -2.12 -7.40 -10.65
CA TRP A 318 -3.10 -6.97 -11.65
C TRP A 318 -2.65 -7.33 -13.07
N LEU A 319 -1.37 -7.17 -13.39
CA LEU A 319 -0.77 -7.56 -14.67
C LEU A 319 -0.68 -9.08 -14.82
N LYS A 320 -0.32 -9.81 -13.76
CA LYS A 320 -0.22 -11.28 -13.80
C LYS A 320 -1.55 -11.92 -14.20
N GLN A 321 -2.67 -11.42 -13.68
CA GLN A 321 -4.01 -11.90 -14.03
C GLN A 321 -4.36 -11.69 -15.52
N GLN A 322 -3.71 -10.74 -16.18
CA GLN A 322 -3.86 -10.47 -17.61
C GLN A 322 -2.81 -11.20 -18.46
N GLY A 323 -2.06 -12.13 -17.87
CA GLY A 323 -1.05 -12.94 -18.55
C GLY A 323 0.34 -12.29 -18.64
N LEU A 324 0.57 -11.15 -17.98
CA LEU A 324 1.89 -10.52 -17.92
C LEU A 324 2.53 -10.69 -16.53
N ASP A 325 3.45 -11.64 -16.41
CA ASP A 325 4.31 -11.74 -15.24
C ASP A 325 5.57 -10.90 -15.43
N ILE A 326 5.63 -9.76 -14.75
CA ILE A 326 6.76 -8.83 -14.88
C ILE A 326 8.04 -9.34 -14.24
N PHE A 327 7.96 -10.20 -13.21
CA PHE A 327 9.14 -10.73 -12.54
C PHE A 327 9.74 -11.86 -13.37
N GLU A 328 8.90 -12.81 -13.83
CA GLU A 328 9.33 -13.90 -14.72
C GLU A 328 9.93 -13.37 -16.02
N ARG A 329 9.26 -12.39 -16.67
CA ARG A 329 9.77 -11.77 -17.89
C ARG A 329 11.11 -11.06 -17.65
N THR A 330 11.27 -10.42 -16.49
CA THR A 330 12.53 -9.75 -16.14
C THR A 330 13.65 -10.76 -15.93
N GLU A 331 13.39 -11.88 -15.23
CA GLU A 331 14.37 -12.94 -15.07
C GLU A 331 14.81 -13.50 -16.42
N GLN A 332 13.86 -13.80 -17.32
CA GLN A 332 14.15 -14.34 -18.65
C GLN A 332 15.00 -13.40 -19.52
N ILE A 333 14.73 -12.09 -19.48
CA ILE A 333 15.42 -11.10 -20.31
C ILE A 333 16.75 -10.66 -19.70
N MET A 334 16.78 -10.42 -18.39
CA MET A 334 17.91 -9.79 -17.70
C MET A 334 18.89 -10.80 -17.09
N ASN A 335 18.44 -12.03 -16.81
CA ASN A 335 19.22 -13.13 -16.22
C ASN A 335 19.11 -14.45 -17.03
N PRO A 336 19.32 -14.44 -18.36
CA PRO A 336 19.21 -15.66 -19.15
C PRO A 336 20.23 -16.71 -18.68
N LYS A 337 19.76 -17.94 -18.44
CA LYS A 337 20.61 -19.11 -18.15
C LYS A 337 20.87 -19.81 -19.49
N PHE A 338 22.12 -19.80 -19.96
CA PHE A 338 22.56 -20.47 -21.19
C PHE A 338 23.23 -21.81 -20.91
#